data_AF-A0A930VMX5-F1
#
_entry.id   AF-A0A930VMX5-F1
#
_cell.length_a   1.000
_cell.length_b   1.000
_cell.length_c   1.000
_cell.angle_alpha   90.00
_cell.angle_beta   90.00
_cell.angle_gamma   90.00
#
_symmetry.space_group_name_H-M   'P 1'
#
loop_
_entity.id
_entity.type
_entity.pdbx_description
1 polymer ?
#
loop_
_entity_poly.entity_id
_entity_poly.type
_entity_poly.pdbx_seq_one_letter_code
_entity_poly.pdbx_strand_id
1 'polypeptide(L)'
;MSRLFTSYRVLAFVVGVLLAFCSLVALPLKYLATEGGDLQRFGESASIMWVAHGWVFMIYVVITFLLSRRAGWSAPFTVLTLAAGLIPLIIFWVERRVVAKVRAEHPELAG
;
A
#
# COMPACT_ATOMS: atom_id res chain seq x y z
N MET A 1 13.19 -17.04 -1.71
CA MET A 1 13.33 -15.58 -1.87
C MET A 1 12.17 -15.00 -2.68
N SER A 2 11.81 -15.63 -3.80
CA SER A 2 10.59 -15.34 -4.58
C SER A 2 9.36 -15.01 -3.75
N ARG A 3 9.04 -15.84 -2.75
CA ARG A 3 7.86 -15.66 -1.89
C ARG A 3 7.81 -14.31 -1.17
N LEU A 4 8.93 -13.77 -0.68
CA LEU A 4 8.93 -12.47 0.00
C LEU A 4 8.66 -11.32 -0.98
N PHE A 5 9.26 -11.41 -2.17
CA PHE A 5 9.03 -10.44 -3.23
C PHE A 5 7.60 -10.51 -3.74
N THR A 6 7.05 -11.71 -3.95
CA THR A 6 5.63 -11.91 -4.29
C THR A 6 4.71 -11.36 -3.20
N SER A 7 4.98 -11.68 -1.92
CA SER A 7 4.19 -11.15 -0.80
C SER A 7 4.26 -9.62 -0.74
N TYR A 8 5.44 -9.03 -0.95
CA TYR A 8 5.58 -7.57 -1.05
C TYR A 8 4.69 -6.99 -2.16
N ARG A 9 4.72 -7.58 -3.37
CA ARG A 9 3.91 -7.09 -4.50
C ARG A 9 2.41 -7.20 -4.24
N VAL A 10 1.97 -8.32 -3.67
CA VAL A 10 0.57 -8.52 -3.29
C VAL A 10 0.17 -7.51 -2.22
N LEU A 11 0.98 -7.33 -1.18
CA LEU A 11 0.70 -6.37 -0.11
C LEU A 11 0.69 -4.93 -0.63
N ALA A 12 1.67 -4.53 -1.45
CA ALA A 12 1.71 -3.19 -2.06
C ALA A 12 0.45 -2.93 -2.89
N PHE A 13 -0.01 -3.92 -3.66
CA PHE A 13 -1.25 -3.80 -4.41
C PHE A 13 -2.48 -3.68 -3.49
N VAL A 14 -2.62 -4.55 -2.51
CA VAL A 14 -3.77 -4.56 -1.57
C VAL A 14 -3.82 -3.26 -0.76
N VAL A 15 -2.70 -2.84 -0.16
CA VAL A 15 -2.58 -1.58 0.59
C VAL A 15 -2.96 -0.40 -0.30
N GLY A 16 -2.46 -0.36 -1.54
CA GLY A 16 -2.73 0.73 -2.46
C GLY A 16 -4.17 0.81 -2.92
N VAL A 17 -4.81 -0.34 -3.19
CA VAL A 17 -6.22 -0.39 -3.56
C VAL A 17 -7.11 0.00 -2.38
N LEU A 18 -6.85 -0.53 -1.17
CA LEU A 18 -7.58 -0.14 0.03
C LEU A 18 -7.44 1.36 0.29
N LEU A 19 -6.23 1.90 0.26
CA LEU A 19 -6.00 3.32 0.50
C LEU A 19 -6.68 4.19 -0.56
N ALA A 20 -6.57 3.83 -1.84
CA ALA A 20 -7.22 4.56 -2.92
C ALA A 20 -8.74 4.55 -2.77
N PHE A 21 -9.35 3.40 -2.43
CA PHE A 21 -10.78 3.32 -2.18
C PHE A 21 -11.20 4.16 -0.96
N CYS A 22 -10.49 4.03 0.16
CA CYS A 22 -10.77 4.79 1.37
C CYS A 22 -10.66 6.31 1.15
N SER A 23 -9.62 6.75 0.44
CA SER A 23 -9.37 8.18 0.18
C SER A 23 -10.25 8.78 -0.91
N LEU A 24 -10.51 8.06 -2.00
CA LEU A 24 -11.19 8.59 -3.18
C LEU A 24 -12.69 8.27 -3.24
N VAL A 25 -13.15 7.31 -2.42
CA VAL A 25 -14.56 6.89 -2.39
C VAL A 25 -15.14 7.10 -0.99
N ALA A 26 -14.60 6.42 0.03
CA ALA A 26 -15.23 6.44 1.36
C ALA A 26 -15.24 7.85 1.99
N LEU A 27 -14.11 8.58 1.95
CA LEU A 27 -14.03 9.94 2.48
C LEU A 27 -14.94 10.93 1.73
N PRO A 28 -14.89 11.06 0.39
CA PRO A 28 -15.79 11.96 -0.34
C PRO A 28 -17.26 11.63 -0.10
N LEU A 29 -17.64 10.35 -0.09
CA LEU A 29 -19.03 9.97 0.15
C LEU A 29 -19.47 10.32 1.58
N LYS A 30 -18.62 10.11 2.58
CA LYS A 30 -18.96 10.44 3.97
C LYS A 30 -19.09 11.95 4.23
N TYR A 31 -18.21 12.77 3.63
CA TYR A 31 -18.08 14.18 3.98
C TYR A 31 -18.61 15.17 2.93
N LEU A 32 -18.77 14.76 1.67
CA LEU A 32 -19.22 15.63 0.57
C LEU A 32 -20.59 15.24 0.02
N ALA A 33 -21.12 14.06 0.34
CA ALA A 33 -22.48 13.70 -0.05
C ALA A 33 -23.53 14.41 0.81
N THR A 34 -24.76 14.46 0.29
CA THR A 34 -25.92 15.05 1.00
C THR A 34 -26.14 14.39 2.35
N GLU A 35 -26.31 15.22 3.37
CA GLU A 35 -26.55 14.76 4.74
C GLU A 35 -27.77 13.83 4.83
N GLY A 36 -27.61 12.67 5.45
CA GLY A 36 -28.64 11.66 5.63
C GLY A 36 -28.97 10.84 4.38
N GLY A 37 -28.34 11.11 3.23
CA GLY A 37 -28.54 10.37 1.99
C GLY A 37 -27.90 8.98 1.98
N ASP A 38 -28.38 8.10 1.12
CA ASP A 38 -27.89 6.71 1.01
C ASP A 38 -26.38 6.64 0.68
N LEU A 39 -25.89 7.58 -0.14
CA LEU A 39 -24.47 7.69 -0.47
C LEU A 39 -23.60 8.03 0.74
N GLN A 40 -24.07 8.92 1.62
CA GLN A 40 -23.34 9.27 2.83
C GLN A 40 -23.28 8.10 3.81
N ARG A 41 -24.41 7.42 4.01
CA ARG A 41 -24.49 6.19 4.84
C ARG A 41 -23.57 5.09 4.33
N PHE A 42 -23.46 4.93 3.01
CA PHE A 42 -22.48 4.03 2.42
C PHE A 42 -21.06 4.45 2.78
N GLY A 43 -20.69 5.73 2.62
CA GLY A 43 -19.37 6.25 3.01
C GLY A 43 -19.04 6.05 4.50
N GLU A 44 -20.03 6.19 5.39
CA GLU A 44 -19.88 5.89 6.81
C GLU A 44 -19.61 4.41 7.06
N SER A 45 -20.42 3.52 6.46
CA SER A 45 -20.22 2.08 6.60
C SER A 45 -18.87 1.62 6.02
N ALA A 46 -18.44 2.21 4.90
CA ALA A 46 -17.18 1.92 4.25
C ALA A 46 -15.96 2.45 5.04
N SER A 47 -16.16 3.38 5.98
CA SER A 47 -15.06 3.93 6.79
C SER A 47 -14.38 2.89 7.67
N ILE A 48 -15.00 1.74 7.96
CA ILE A 48 -14.35 0.62 8.65
C ILE A 48 -13.12 0.10 7.89
N MET A 49 -13.06 0.28 6.57
CA MET A 49 -11.93 -0.13 5.75
C MET A 49 -10.64 0.64 6.08
N TRP A 50 -10.72 1.80 6.74
CA TRP A 50 -9.53 2.49 7.27
C TRP A 50 -8.80 1.65 8.32
N VAL A 51 -9.54 0.96 9.19
CA VAL A 51 -8.97 0.06 10.19
C VAL A 51 -8.34 -1.15 9.51
N ALA A 52 -9.04 -1.74 8.54
CA ALA A 52 -8.50 -2.84 7.75
C ALA A 52 -7.21 -2.45 7.02
N HIS A 53 -7.16 -1.27 6.40
CA HIS A 53 -5.97 -0.72 5.77
C HIS A 53 -4.81 -0.61 6.77
N GLY A 54 -5.06 -0.06 7.97
CA GLY A 54 -4.04 0.05 9.01
C GLY A 54 -3.38 -1.29 9.35
N TRP A 55 -4.18 -2.35 9.55
CA TRP A 55 -3.65 -3.69 9.82
C TRP A 55 -2.84 -4.26 8.65
N VAL A 56 -3.36 -4.17 7.43
CA VAL A 56 -2.64 -4.65 6.24
C VAL A 56 -1.36 -3.84 6.01
N PHE A 57 -1.38 -2.53 6.28
CA PHE A 57 -0.22 -1.67 6.21
C PHE A 57 0.88 -2.09 7.19
N MET A 58 0.54 -2.49 8.42
CA MET A 58 1.53 -3.02 9.36
C MET A 58 2.24 -4.28 8.84
N ILE A 59 1.49 -5.19 8.21
CA ILE A 59 2.08 -6.39 7.58
C ILE A 59 2.98 -5.98 6.41
N TYR A 60 2.54 -5.03 5.57
CA TYR A 60 3.34 -4.45 4.50
C TYR A 60 4.65 -3.84 5.02
N VAL A 61 4.62 -3.10 6.13
CA VAL A 61 5.81 -2.50 6.74
C VAL A 61 6.82 -3.57 7.13
N VAL A 62 6.39 -4.62 7.83
CA VAL A 62 7.28 -5.72 8.26
C VAL A 62 7.89 -6.42 7.05
N ILE A 63 7.09 -6.79 6.05
CA ILE A 63 7.58 -7.49 4.85
C ILE A 63 8.53 -6.62 4.04
N THR A 64 8.20 -5.34 3.85
CA THR A 64 9.04 -4.38 3.11
C THR A 64 10.36 -4.14 3.83
N PHE A 65 10.35 -4.04 5.15
CA PHE A 65 11.57 -3.90 5.95
C PHE A 65 12.45 -5.16 5.87
N LEU A 66 11.86 -6.36 5.98
CA LEU A 66 12.61 -7.61 5.81
C LEU A 66 13.21 -7.73 4.40
N LEU A 67 12.47 -7.33 3.37
CA LEU A 67 12.96 -7.30 2.00
C LEU A 67 14.11 -6.29 1.84
N SER A 68 13.98 -5.08 2.41
CA SER A 68 14.98 -4.03 2.28
C SER A 68 16.31 -4.40 2.96
N ARG A 69 16.25 -5.05 4.13
CA ARG A 69 17.42 -5.56 4.84
C ARG A 69 18.16 -6.62 4.05
N ARG A 70 17.45 -7.46 3.28
CA ARG A 70 18.06 -8.52 2.46
C ARG A 70 18.55 -8.03 1.11
N ALA A 71 17.86 -7.07 0.50
CA ALA A 71 18.25 -6.44 -0.75
C ALA A 71 19.26 -5.28 -0.56
N GLY A 72 19.78 -5.08 0.65
CA GLY A 72 20.81 -4.07 0.94
C GLY A 72 20.38 -2.63 0.64
N TRP A 73 19.08 -2.31 0.72
CA TRP A 73 18.60 -0.98 0.38
C TRP A 73 19.07 0.07 1.38
N SER A 74 19.29 1.29 0.87
CA SER A 74 19.56 2.44 1.73
C SER A 74 18.36 2.77 2.63
N ALA A 75 18.64 3.32 3.82
CA ALA A 75 17.58 3.72 4.76
C ALA A 75 16.58 4.73 4.14
N PRO A 76 17.02 5.77 3.40
CA PRO A 76 16.08 6.69 2.74
C PRO A 76 15.15 5.99 1.74
N PHE A 77 15.68 5.06 0.94
CA PHE A 77 14.85 4.31 -0.02
C PHE A 77 13.81 3.45 0.68
N THR A 78 14.20 2.79 1.78
CA THR A 78 13.28 1.99 2.59
C THR A 78 12.17 2.86 3.18
N VAL A 79 12.52 3.98 3.81
CA VAL A 79 11.53 4.89 4.42
C VAL A 79 10.59 5.47 3.37
N LEU A 80 11.09 5.90 2.22
CA LEU A 80 10.26 6.39 1.12
C LEU A 80 9.32 5.31 0.59
N THR A 81 9.78 4.05 0.52
CA THR A 81 8.95 2.92 0.07
C THR A 81 7.82 2.61 1.06
N LEU A 82 8.10 2.73 2.35
CA LEU A 82 7.10 2.57 3.41
C LEU A 82 6.10 3.74 3.39
N ALA A 83 6.60 4.97 3.34
CA ALA A 83 5.79 6.19 3.33
C ALA A 83 4.90 6.29 2.08
N ALA A 84 5.33 5.72 0.95
CA ALA A 84 4.50 5.63 -0.25
C ALA A 84 3.15 4.94 0.01
N GLY A 85 3.11 4.01 0.98
CA GLY A 85 1.89 3.32 1.38
C GLY A 85 0.90 4.15 2.19
N LEU A 86 1.22 5.42 2.48
CA LEU A 86 0.35 6.37 3.17
C LEU A 86 -0.21 7.45 2.23
N ILE A 87 0.25 7.51 0.98
CA ILE A 87 -0.24 8.48 0.00
C ILE A 87 -1.03 7.73 -1.08
N PRO A 88 -2.31 8.08 -1.30
CA PRO A 88 -3.12 7.41 -2.30
C PRO A 88 -2.46 7.50 -3.68
N LEU A 89 -2.54 6.40 -4.43
CA LEU A 89 -1.99 6.23 -5.79
C LEU A 89 -0.45 6.21 -5.91
N ILE A 90 0.30 6.93 -5.07
CA ILE A 90 1.77 6.98 -5.13
C ILE A 90 2.39 5.59 -4.93
N ILE A 91 1.83 4.79 -4.03
CA ILE A 91 2.29 3.43 -3.76
C ILE A 91 2.42 2.57 -5.03
N PHE A 92 1.53 2.72 -6.01
CA PHE A 92 1.60 1.95 -7.26
C PHE A 92 2.80 2.36 -8.13
N TRP A 93 3.15 3.65 -8.10
CA TRP A 93 4.34 4.12 -8.81
C TRP A 93 5.62 3.64 -8.12
N VAL A 94 5.64 3.66 -6.79
CA VAL A 94 6.77 3.15 -6.01
C VAL A 94 6.94 1.64 -6.14
N GLU A 95 5.87 0.86 -6.17
CA GLU A 95 5.93 -0.59 -6.44
C GLU A 95 6.65 -0.88 -7.75
N ARG A 96 6.31 -0.16 -8.84
CA ARG A 96 6.98 -0.33 -10.13
C ARG A 96 8.48 -0.03 -10.05
N ARG A 97 8.86 1.01 -9.30
CA ARG A 97 10.27 1.37 -9.07
C ARG A 97 11.01 0.31 -8.26
N VAL A 98 10.39 -0.22 -7.22
CA VAL A 98 10.94 -1.30 -6.39
C VAL A 98 11.12 -2.57 -7.22
N VAL A 99 10.11 -2.95 -8.00
CA VAL A 99 10.18 -4.13 -8.88
C VAL A 99 11.32 -3.99 -9.90
N ALA A 100 11.46 -2.83 -10.53
CA ALA A 100 12.55 -2.57 -11.46
C ALA A 100 13.93 -2.68 -10.78
N LYS A 101 14.08 -2.09 -9.58
CA LYS A 101 15.31 -2.15 -8.79
C LYS A 101 15.66 -3.58 -8.38
N VAL A 102 14.70 -4.33 -7.83
CA VAL A 102 14.92 -5.74 -7.41
C VAL A 102 15.30 -6.61 -8.59
N ARG A 103 14.65 -6.45 -9.75
CA ARG A 103 15.01 -7.23 -10.95
C ARG A 103 16.42 -6.90 -11.48
N ALA A 104 16.87 -5.66 -11.32
CA ALA A 104 18.19 -5.23 -11.78
C ALA A 104 19.32 -5.66 -10.84
N GLU A 105 19.11 -5.53 -9.52
CA GLU A 105 20.15 -5.77 -8.50
C GLU A 105 20.13 -7.21 -7.97
N HIS A 106 18.97 -7.86 -8.02
CA HIS A 106 18.69 -9.11 -7.34
C HIS A 106 17.76 -10.05 -8.16
N PRO A 107 18.16 -10.44 -9.38
CA PRO A 107 17.34 -11.29 -10.25
C PRO A 107 16.97 -12.64 -9.61
N GLU A 108 17.80 -13.16 -8.71
CA GLU A 108 17.55 -14.37 -7.91
C GLU A 108 16.35 -14.26 -6.96
N LEU A 109 15.90 -13.03 -6.67
CA LEU A 109 14.72 -12.76 -5.85
C LEU A 109 13.45 -12.61 -6.68
N ALA A 110 13.59 -12.38 -7.98
CA ALA A 110 12.51 -12.09 -8.91
C ALA A 110 11.97 -13.32 -9.66
N GLY A 111 12.68 -14.47 -9.59
CA GLY A 111 12.29 -15.75 -10.18
C GLY A 111 11.20 -16.48 -9.42
#